data_AF-A0A352WHE9-F1
#
_entry.id   AF-A0A352WHE9-F1
#
_cell.length_a   1.000
_cell.length_b   1.000
_cell.length_c   1.000
_cell.angle_alpha   90.00
_cell.angle_beta   90.00
_cell.angle_gamma   90.00
#
_symmetry.space_group_name_H-M   'P 1'
#
loop_
_entity.id
_entity.type
_entity.pdbx_description
1 polymer ?
#
loop_
_entity_poly.entity_id
_entity_poly.type
_entity_poly.pdbx_seq_one_letter_code
_entity_poly.pdbx_strand_id
1 'polypeptide(L)'
;MRKNSKRFAAVITAALLTGSCLTGCGDKDDDKTTAAPATTAVTEAAVSTEEASTEAPAPDTSATDVAEADVPVPEGYHLVWHDEFNGAELNPDDWNYETHEVGWVNHELQEYVPSTDYAFVKDGELVIQPVKVIKDDGKPYYYSGRVNTQNKHDIKYGRIEARLKVPTGRGFLPAFWMMPQEEQFYGQWPCCGEIDIMEVLGNQTDTLYGTLHYGEPHKQNQGTYKLESGSFAEEYHVFAIEWEPGEIRWYCDGQQYYSTNDWFT
;
A
#
# COMPACT_ATOMS: atom_id res chain seq x y z
N MET A 1 16.42 -38.61 -4.10
CA MET A 1 17.07 -37.95 -5.26
C MET A 1 16.06 -36.98 -5.88
N ARG A 2 16.37 -35.66 -5.86
CA ARG A 2 15.66 -34.52 -6.50
C ARG A 2 14.23 -34.24 -5.96
N LYS A 3 13.80 -33.00 -5.65
CA LYS A 3 14.22 -31.65 -6.09
C LYS A 3 13.70 -30.59 -5.10
N ASN A 4 14.45 -29.49 -5.00
CA ASN A 4 14.16 -28.17 -4.43
C ASN A 4 12.67 -27.79 -4.28
N SER A 5 12.31 -27.21 -3.13
CA SER A 5 11.16 -26.31 -2.99
C SER A 5 11.68 -24.88 -2.78
N LYS A 6 11.40 -24.00 -3.75
CA LYS A 6 11.61 -22.54 -3.71
C LYS A 6 10.28 -21.85 -3.34
N ARG A 7 10.22 -20.93 -2.37
CA ARG A 7 10.49 -19.47 -2.32
C ARG A 7 9.45 -18.49 -2.94
N PHE A 8 8.82 -17.65 -2.12
CA PHE A 8 7.87 -16.52 -2.37
C PHE A 8 8.29 -15.13 -1.82
N ALA A 9 7.49 -14.09 -2.07
CA ALA A 9 7.65 -12.75 -1.51
C ALA A 9 6.25 -12.12 -1.26
N ALA A 10 6.16 -11.16 -0.34
CA ALA A 10 5.01 -10.26 -0.18
C ALA A 10 5.47 -8.82 -0.46
N VAL A 11 4.63 -8.03 -1.14
CA VAL A 11 4.87 -6.62 -1.49
C VAL A 11 3.68 -5.79 -1.00
N ILE A 12 3.96 -4.65 -0.37
CA ILE A 12 2.94 -3.67 0.02
C ILE A 12 3.27 -2.34 -0.69
N THR A 13 2.30 -1.83 -1.44
CA THR A 13 2.41 -0.61 -2.24
C THR A 13 1.29 0.36 -1.88
N ALA A 14 1.53 1.67 -1.96
CA ALA A 14 0.46 2.66 -2.07
C ALA A 14 0.69 3.65 -3.21
N ALA A 15 -0.36 3.78 -4.05
CA ALA A 15 -0.68 4.82 -5.05
C ALA A 15 -0.55 4.42 -6.53
N LEU A 16 -1.58 4.73 -7.33
CA LEU A 16 -1.59 4.66 -8.80
C LEU A 16 -2.47 5.81 -9.30
N LEU A 17 -1.85 6.95 -9.64
CA LEU A 17 -2.56 8.10 -10.21
C LEU A 17 -2.77 7.90 -11.71
N THR A 18 -3.83 7.18 -12.11
CA THR A 18 -4.23 7.16 -13.52
C THR A 18 -5.00 8.41 -13.91
N GLY A 19 -4.38 9.25 -14.73
CA GLY A 19 -5.05 10.35 -15.43
C GLY A 19 -5.82 9.84 -16.65
N SER A 20 -7.12 9.55 -16.51
CA SER A 20 -7.99 9.37 -17.68
C SER A 20 -8.31 10.73 -18.31
N CYS A 21 -7.63 11.11 -19.39
CA CYS A 21 -8.04 12.20 -20.26
C CYS A 21 -9.13 11.71 -21.23
N LEU A 22 -10.39 12.03 -20.93
CA LEU A 22 -11.44 12.17 -21.95
C LEU A 22 -11.35 13.60 -22.48
N THR A 23 -10.70 13.80 -23.62
CA THR A 23 -10.70 15.10 -24.32
C THR A 23 -11.98 15.24 -25.14
N GLY A 24 -12.83 16.18 -24.72
CA GLY A 24 -13.98 16.67 -25.48
C GLY A 24 -14.05 18.19 -25.42
N CYS A 25 -13.78 18.82 -26.58
CA CYS A 25 -14.21 20.13 -27.04
C CYS A 25 -13.81 21.43 -26.30
N GLY A 26 -13.26 22.36 -27.09
CA GLY A 26 -13.81 23.73 -27.14
C GLY A 26 -12.85 24.85 -26.76
N ASP A 27 -12.14 25.38 -27.76
CA ASP A 27 -11.40 26.63 -27.72
C ASP A 27 -12.34 27.85 -27.80
N LYS A 28 -12.11 28.88 -26.98
CA LYS A 28 -11.99 30.32 -27.35
C LYS A 28 -12.24 31.31 -26.20
N ASP A 29 -11.31 32.27 -26.11
CA ASP A 29 -11.41 33.72 -25.87
C ASP A 29 -12.16 34.20 -24.60
N ASP A 30 -11.81 35.27 -23.88
CA ASP A 30 -10.73 36.25 -23.81
C ASP A 30 -11.00 37.02 -22.50
N ASP A 31 -9.97 37.68 -21.95
CA ASP A 31 -10.00 39.07 -21.45
C ASP A 31 -9.19 39.33 -20.17
N LYS A 32 -8.39 40.38 -20.27
CA LYS A 32 -7.50 40.98 -19.28
C LYS A 32 -8.33 41.79 -18.28
N THR A 33 -7.82 41.98 -17.06
CA THR A 33 -7.62 43.33 -16.50
C THR A 33 -6.71 43.27 -15.27
N THR A 34 -5.71 44.15 -15.31
CA THR A 34 -4.72 44.53 -14.30
C THR A 34 -5.32 45.36 -13.17
N ALA A 35 -4.87 45.16 -11.92
CA ALA A 35 -4.49 46.26 -11.00
C ALA A 35 -3.91 45.73 -9.67
N ALA A 36 -2.74 46.25 -9.31
CA ALA A 36 -2.21 46.38 -7.94
C ALA A 36 -1.54 47.78 -7.90
N PRO A 37 -1.06 48.31 -6.75
CA PRO A 37 -1.17 47.87 -5.36
C PRO A 37 -1.63 49.00 -4.40
N ALA A 38 -1.83 48.70 -3.11
CA ALA A 38 -1.77 49.73 -2.06
C ALA A 38 -1.26 49.16 -0.74
N THR A 39 -0.06 49.57 -0.38
CA THR A 39 0.59 49.50 0.94
C THR A 39 -0.09 50.44 1.96
N THR A 40 -0.29 50.00 3.20
CA THR A 40 -0.24 50.88 4.37
C THR A 40 0.19 50.10 5.63
N ALA A 41 0.76 50.86 6.55
CA ALA A 41 1.81 50.52 7.48
C ALA A 41 1.44 49.72 8.74
N VAL A 42 2.52 49.20 9.31
CA VAL A 42 2.76 48.59 10.61
C VAL A 42 2.34 49.50 11.78
N THR A 43 1.74 48.91 12.81
CA THR A 43 1.88 49.36 14.20
C THR A 43 2.15 48.17 15.12
N GLU A 44 3.34 48.17 15.72
CA GLU A 44 3.76 47.28 16.80
C GLU A 44 2.96 47.57 18.08
N ALA A 45 2.51 46.52 18.75
CA ALA A 45 2.16 46.55 20.16
C ALA A 45 2.78 45.32 20.81
N ALA A 46 3.82 45.55 21.63
CA ALA A 46 4.43 44.54 22.46
C ALA A 46 3.47 44.16 23.60
N VAL A 47 3.12 42.88 23.69
CA VAL A 47 2.49 42.28 24.86
C VAL A 47 3.42 41.18 25.35
N SER A 48 3.95 41.40 26.54
CA SER A 48 4.71 40.43 27.33
C SER A 48 3.76 39.33 27.81
N THR A 49 3.98 38.11 27.37
CA THR A 49 3.36 36.91 27.97
C THR A 49 4.43 36.07 28.62
N GLU A 50 4.24 35.88 29.92
CA GLU A 50 5.02 35.11 30.87
C GLU A 50 4.98 33.62 30.50
N GLU A 51 6.13 33.00 30.25
CA GLU A 51 6.24 31.56 30.00
C GLU A 51 5.98 30.79 31.31
N ALA A 52 4.79 30.21 31.42
CA ALA A 52 4.52 29.14 32.36
C ALA A 52 5.02 27.82 31.75
N SER A 53 6.14 27.32 32.25
CA SER A 53 6.64 25.98 31.97
C SER A 53 5.69 24.95 32.58
N THR A 54 4.81 24.39 31.76
CA THR A 54 4.13 23.12 32.04
C THR A 54 4.86 22.04 31.26
N GLU A 55 5.69 21.28 31.98
CA GLU A 55 6.28 20.03 31.50
C GLU A 55 5.14 19.06 31.14
N ALA A 56 4.97 18.82 29.84
CA ALA A 56 4.08 17.77 29.36
C ALA A 56 4.63 16.42 29.83
N PRO A 57 3.80 15.50 30.34
CA PRO A 57 4.28 14.17 30.71
C PRO A 57 4.86 13.50 29.46
N ALA A 58 6.03 12.89 29.61
CA ALA A 58 6.67 12.11 28.56
C ALA A 58 5.66 11.09 27.99
N PRO A 59 5.64 10.86 26.66
CA PRO A 59 4.84 9.79 26.10
C PRO A 59 5.27 8.48 26.75
N ASP A 60 4.29 7.80 27.33
CA ASP A 60 4.42 6.45 27.86
C ASP A 60 4.87 5.54 26.70
N THR A 61 6.13 5.15 26.72
CA THR A 61 6.77 4.30 25.69
C THR A 61 6.50 2.82 25.94
N SER A 62 5.48 2.51 26.73
CA SER A 62 4.98 1.15 26.94
C SER A 62 4.01 0.74 25.83
N ALA A 63 4.42 0.88 24.56
CA ALA A 63 3.81 0.10 23.49
C ALA A 63 4.34 -1.33 23.66
N THR A 64 3.56 -2.13 24.37
CA THR A 64 3.87 -3.52 24.70
C THR A 64 4.08 -4.33 23.42
N ASP A 65 5.26 -4.93 23.28
CA ASP A 65 5.50 -6.06 22.39
C ASP A 65 4.33 -7.04 22.50
N VAL A 66 3.54 -7.17 21.44
CA VAL A 66 2.59 -8.27 21.32
C VAL A 66 3.46 -9.53 21.23
N ALA A 67 3.43 -10.36 22.27
CA ALA A 67 4.13 -11.63 22.23
C ALA A 67 3.53 -12.49 21.09
N GLU A 68 4.33 -13.33 20.43
CA GLU A 68 3.85 -14.30 19.40
C GLU A 68 2.58 -15.07 19.83
N ALA A 69 2.39 -15.26 21.14
CA ALA A 69 1.24 -15.94 21.72
C ALA A 69 -0.11 -15.19 21.57
N ASP A 70 -0.09 -13.90 21.25
CA ASP A 70 -1.28 -13.03 21.21
C ASP A 70 -1.73 -12.71 19.77
N VAL A 71 -0.99 -13.15 18.73
CA VAL A 71 -1.40 -13.02 17.32
C VAL A 71 -2.54 -14.01 17.05
N PRO A 72 -3.74 -13.58 16.61
CA PRO A 72 -4.83 -14.48 16.29
C PRO A 72 -4.46 -15.41 15.13
N VAL A 73 -4.49 -16.73 15.37
CA VAL A 73 -4.24 -17.74 14.34
C VAL A 73 -5.54 -18.51 14.05
N PRO A 74 -6.00 -18.57 12.78
CA PRO A 74 -7.18 -19.35 12.43
C PRO A 74 -7.04 -20.84 12.72
N GLU A 75 -8.17 -21.51 13.00
CA GLU A 75 -8.19 -22.94 13.30
C GLU A 75 -7.54 -23.76 12.18
N GLY A 76 -6.67 -24.70 12.54
CA GLY A 76 -5.93 -25.53 11.58
C GLY A 76 -4.64 -24.92 11.04
N TYR A 77 -4.33 -23.67 11.38
CA TYR A 77 -3.07 -23.01 11.07
C TYR A 77 -2.15 -22.94 12.29
N HIS A 78 -0.86 -22.76 12.03
CA HIS A 78 0.12 -22.34 13.03
C HIS A 78 0.88 -21.13 12.47
N LEU A 79 1.23 -20.18 13.33
CA LEU A 79 2.00 -19.01 12.92
C LEU A 79 3.40 -19.44 12.49
N VAL A 80 3.85 -18.94 11.32
CA VAL A 80 5.19 -19.22 10.78
C VAL A 80 6.06 -17.97 10.67
N TRP A 81 5.43 -16.82 10.50
CA TRP A 81 6.06 -15.51 10.42
C TRP A 81 4.99 -14.44 10.61
N HIS A 82 5.37 -13.30 11.19
CA HIS A 82 4.54 -12.12 11.33
C HIS A 82 5.43 -10.89 11.56
N ASP A 83 4.87 -9.70 11.35
CA ASP A 83 5.44 -8.43 11.80
C ASP A 83 4.30 -7.55 12.31
N GLU A 84 4.31 -7.25 13.61
CA GLU A 84 3.32 -6.39 14.27
C GLU A 84 3.74 -4.91 14.26
N PHE A 85 4.89 -4.58 13.68
CA PHE A 85 5.43 -3.22 13.59
C PHE A 85 5.56 -2.51 14.96
N ASN A 86 5.81 -3.27 16.03
CA ASN A 86 6.00 -2.73 17.39
C ASN A 86 7.37 -2.06 17.59
N GLY A 87 8.32 -2.30 16.67
CA GLY A 87 9.64 -1.68 16.69
C GLY A 87 9.62 -0.18 16.43
N ALA A 88 10.75 0.49 16.67
CA ALA A 88 10.89 1.92 16.36
C ALA A 88 11.10 2.19 14.84
N GLU A 89 11.48 1.17 14.08
CA GLU A 89 11.77 1.23 12.66
C GLU A 89 11.34 -0.05 11.96
N LEU A 90 11.24 -0.01 10.62
CA LEU A 90 10.91 -1.17 9.82
C LEU A 90 12.06 -2.18 9.89
N ASN A 91 11.77 -3.42 10.27
CA ASN A 91 12.81 -4.43 10.47
C ASN A 91 13.56 -4.74 9.16
N PRO A 92 14.86 -4.43 9.05
CA PRO A 92 15.63 -4.68 7.85
C PRO A 92 15.96 -6.16 7.63
N ASP A 93 15.70 -7.05 8.60
CA ASP A 93 15.77 -8.49 8.39
C ASP A 93 14.50 -9.03 7.70
N ASP A 94 13.40 -8.26 7.75
CA ASP A 94 12.09 -8.68 7.21
C ASP A 94 11.74 -7.95 5.91
N TRP A 95 12.06 -6.65 5.81
CA TRP A 95 11.57 -5.79 4.73
C TRP A 95 12.69 -5.06 3.98
N ASN A 96 12.57 -5.00 2.66
CA ASN A 96 13.35 -4.13 1.78
C ASN A 96 12.52 -2.91 1.40
N TYR A 97 13.18 -1.76 1.30
CA TYR A 97 12.64 -0.63 0.56
C TYR A 97 12.95 -0.79 -0.93
N GLU A 98 11.93 -0.60 -1.78
CA GLU A 98 12.10 -0.61 -3.23
C GLU A 98 12.34 0.79 -3.78
N THR A 99 13.08 0.85 -4.90
CA THR A 99 13.34 2.07 -5.64
C THR A 99 12.91 1.88 -7.08
N HIS A 100 12.01 2.73 -7.58
CA HIS A 100 11.63 2.73 -8.99
C HIS A 100 11.32 4.14 -9.49
N GLU A 101 11.66 4.38 -10.74
CA GLU A 101 11.36 5.63 -11.43
C GLU A 101 9.86 5.76 -11.75
N VAL A 102 9.43 7.01 -12.01
CA VAL A 102 8.08 7.31 -12.47
C VAL A 102 7.76 6.48 -13.72
N GLY A 103 6.57 5.86 -13.72
CA GLY A 103 6.04 5.14 -14.87
C GLY A 103 6.57 3.72 -15.08
N TRP A 104 7.29 3.17 -14.10
CA TRP A 104 8.03 1.90 -14.22
C TRP A 104 7.27 0.74 -14.87
N VAL A 105 6.06 0.42 -14.40
CA VAL A 105 5.26 -0.71 -14.92
C VAL A 105 3.90 -0.31 -15.48
N ASN A 106 3.21 0.66 -14.86
CA ASN A 106 1.82 0.99 -15.20
C ASN A 106 1.57 2.49 -15.49
N HIS A 107 2.59 3.22 -15.95
CA HIS A 107 2.53 4.68 -16.09
C HIS A 107 2.15 5.40 -14.77
N GLU A 108 2.51 4.78 -13.65
CA GLU A 108 2.38 5.32 -12.29
C GLU A 108 3.11 6.66 -12.16
N LEU A 109 2.53 7.63 -11.44
CA LEU A 109 3.09 8.99 -11.34
C LEU A 109 4.13 9.16 -10.23
N GLN A 110 4.17 8.22 -9.29
CA GLN A 110 5.09 8.27 -8.17
C GLN A 110 6.47 7.72 -8.52
N GLU A 111 7.48 8.33 -7.94
CA GLU A 111 8.80 7.74 -7.77
C GLU A 111 8.82 7.02 -6.43
N TYR A 112 9.24 5.75 -6.42
CA TYR A 112 9.48 5.03 -5.16
C TYR A 112 10.91 5.27 -4.73
N VAL A 113 11.08 5.79 -3.53
CA VAL A 113 12.38 6.17 -2.96
C VAL A 113 12.56 5.45 -1.63
N PRO A 114 13.75 4.87 -1.34
CA PRO A 114 14.00 4.16 -0.09
C PRO A 114 14.24 5.17 1.04
N SER A 115 13.16 5.78 1.51
CA SER A 115 13.17 6.80 2.57
C SER A 115 12.08 6.55 3.60
N THR A 116 12.42 6.82 4.87
CA THR A 116 11.46 6.88 5.99
C THR A 116 10.49 8.06 5.89
N ASP A 117 10.64 8.95 4.91
CA ASP A 117 9.64 9.99 4.63
C ASP A 117 8.36 9.41 4.01
N TYR A 118 8.45 8.24 3.38
CA TYR A 118 7.37 7.64 2.58
C TYR A 118 6.96 6.24 3.04
N ALA A 119 7.81 5.52 3.77
CA ALA A 119 7.45 4.27 4.45
C ALA A 119 8.20 4.15 5.78
N PHE A 120 7.47 4.10 6.90
CA PHE A 120 8.05 4.11 8.24
C PHE A 120 7.13 3.42 9.25
N VAL A 121 7.72 2.98 10.37
CA VAL A 121 6.94 2.46 11.49
C VAL A 121 6.57 3.60 12.43
N LYS A 122 5.32 3.64 12.85
CA LYS A 122 4.81 4.60 13.83
C LYS A 122 3.62 4.01 14.58
N ASP A 123 3.63 4.14 15.90
CA ASP A 123 2.52 3.76 16.77
C ASP A 123 2.03 2.31 16.59
N GLY A 124 2.95 1.36 16.35
CA GLY A 124 2.62 -0.05 16.12
C GLY A 124 2.15 -0.37 14.69
N GLU A 125 2.42 0.51 13.72
CA GLU A 125 1.93 0.37 12.35
C GLU A 125 3.02 0.69 11.33
N LEU A 126 3.08 -0.07 10.23
CA LEU A 126 3.74 0.37 9.01
C LEU A 126 2.86 1.40 8.29
N VAL A 127 3.37 2.63 8.18
CA VAL A 127 2.73 3.73 7.45
C VAL A 127 3.41 3.89 6.10
N ILE A 128 2.66 3.69 5.01
CA ILE A 128 3.08 4.09 3.66
C ILE A 128 2.39 5.41 3.32
N GLN A 129 3.17 6.48 3.23
CA GLN A 129 2.70 7.86 3.09
C GLN A 129 3.09 8.45 1.73
N PRO A 130 2.19 8.43 0.74
CA PRO A 130 2.44 9.14 -0.51
C PRO A 130 2.47 10.65 -0.29
N VAL A 131 3.48 11.32 -0.85
CA VAL A 131 3.69 12.77 -0.71
C VAL A 131 3.68 13.43 -2.07
N LYS A 132 2.94 14.54 -2.18
CA LYS A 132 2.94 15.42 -3.35
C LYS A 132 3.81 16.64 -3.08
N VAL A 133 4.77 16.89 -3.96
CA VAL A 133 5.66 18.06 -3.93
C VAL A 133 5.44 18.89 -5.19
N ILE A 134 5.31 20.21 -5.05
CA ILE A 134 5.39 21.14 -6.18
C ILE A 134 6.83 21.63 -6.26
N LYS A 135 7.54 21.32 -7.34
CA LYS A 135 8.92 21.81 -7.56
C LYS A 135 8.92 23.20 -8.20
N ASP A 136 10.10 23.81 -8.31
CA ASP A 136 10.29 25.16 -8.85
C ASP A 136 9.75 25.34 -10.28
N ASP A 137 9.60 24.25 -11.04
CA ASP A 137 8.99 24.24 -12.38
C ASP A 137 7.44 24.33 -12.36
N GLY A 138 6.85 24.41 -11.17
CA GLY A 138 5.40 24.48 -10.95
C GLY A 138 4.67 23.16 -11.16
N LYS A 139 5.37 22.06 -11.45
CA LYS A 139 4.76 20.75 -11.71
C LYS A 139 4.63 19.92 -10.43
N PRO A 140 3.59 19.09 -10.32
CA PRO A 140 3.49 18.13 -9.23
C PRO A 140 4.41 16.93 -9.46
N TYR A 141 5.12 16.55 -8.41
CA TYR A 141 5.89 15.33 -8.29
C TYR A 141 5.31 14.51 -7.16
N TYR A 142 5.23 13.20 -7.35
CA TYR A 142 4.68 12.28 -6.37
C TYR A 142 5.78 11.34 -5.91
N TYR A 143 5.84 11.12 -4.61
CA TYR A 143 6.74 10.19 -3.97
C TYR A 143 5.93 9.21 -3.14
N SER A 144 6.34 7.96 -3.08
CA SER A 144 5.68 6.96 -2.23
C SER A 144 6.66 5.91 -1.73
N GLY A 145 6.20 5.12 -0.76
CA GLY A 145 6.89 3.94 -0.27
C GLY A 145 6.41 2.68 -0.97
N ARG A 146 7.33 1.75 -1.21
CA ARG A 146 7.05 0.38 -1.59
C ARG A 146 8.03 -0.50 -0.84
N VAL A 147 7.50 -1.50 -0.14
CA VAL A 147 8.31 -2.43 0.65
C VAL A 147 7.99 -3.86 0.26
N ASN A 148 8.99 -4.74 0.35
CA ASN A 148 8.82 -6.16 0.06
C ASN A 148 9.66 -7.06 0.96
N THR A 149 9.35 -8.34 0.95
CA THR A 149 10.10 -9.37 1.69
C THR A 149 11.08 -10.16 0.81
N GLN A 150 11.41 -9.67 -0.39
CA GLN A 150 12.22 -10.42 -1.35
C GLN A 150 13.59 -10.77 -0.77
N ASN A 151 13.98 -12.05 -0.86
CA ASN A 151 15.20 -12.62 -0.27
C ASN A 151 15.21 -12.66 1.27
N LYS A 152 14.06 -12.42 1.92
CA LYS A 152 13.90 -12.43 3.38
C LYS A 152 12.83 -13.44 3.81
N HIS A 153 11.58 -13.21 3.42
CA HIS A 153 10.43 -14.06 3.77
C HIS A 153 9.64 -14.51 2.57
N ASP A 154 9.33 -15.80 2.58
CA ASP A 154 8.93 -16.54 1.41
C ASP A 154 7.98 -17.69 1.82
N ILE A 155 6.67 -17.54 1.56
CA ILE A 155 5.60 -18.47 1.95
C ILE A 155 4.94 -19.16 0.75
N LYS A 156 5.01 -20.50 0.72
CA LYS A 156 4.23 -21.34 -0.21
C LYS A 156 3.08 -22.00 0.52
N TYR A 157 1.87 -21.73 0.03
CA TYR A 157 0.63 -22.19 0.65
C TYR A 157 0.44 -21.66 2.08
N GLY A 158 -0.78 -21.82 2.58
CA GLY A 158 -1.17 -21.34 3.89
C GLY A 158 -2.04 -20.10 3.79
N ARG A 159 -2.15 -19.40 4.90
CA ARG A 159 -2.92 -18.16 5.01
C ARG A 159 -1.97 -16.98 5.11
N ILE A 160 -2.21 -15.98 4.29
CA ILE A 160 -1.46 -14.72 4.28
C ILE A 160 -2.48 -13.62 4.50
N GLU A 161 -2.30 -12.81 5.53
CA GLU A 161 -3.22 -11.74 5.87
C GLU A 161 -2.51 -10.48 6.37
N ALA A 162 -3.17 -9.34 6.18
CA ALA A 162 -2.74 -8.06 6.70
C ALA A 162 -3.95 -7.24 7.16
N ARG A 163 -3.81 -6.56 8.31
CA ARG A 163 -4.80 -5.62 8.82
C ARG A 163 -4.46 -4.20 8.33
N LEU A 164 -5.24 -3.70 7.39
CA LEU A 164 -4.91 -2.47 6.65
C LEU A 164 -6.09 -1.49 6.65
N LYS A 165 -5.78 -0.19 6.61
CA LYS A 165 -6.72 0.89 6.32
C LYS A 165 -6.20 1.70 5.14
N VAL A 166 -7.06 1.97 4.17
CA VAL A 166 -6.62 2.60 2.90
C VAL A 166 -6.77 4.12 2.89
N PRO A 167 -6.01 4.86 2.07
CA PRO A 167 -6.24 6.29 1.87
C PRO A 167 -7.42 6.56 0.92
N THR A 168 -8.14 7.66 1.15
CA THR A 168 -9.12 8.22 0.21
C THR A 168 -8.46 9.27 -0.69
N GLY A 169 -8.79 9.26 -1.96
CA GLY A 169 -8.33 10.26 -2.94
C GLY A 169 -8.20 9.68 -4.33
N ARG A 170 -8.60 10.47 -5.33
CA ARG A 170 -8.45 10.07 -6.74
C ARG A 170 -6.98 9.83 -7.07
N GLY A 171 -6.70 8.62 -7.57
CA GLY A 171 -5.36 8.19 -7.94
C GLY A 171 -4.57 7.51 -6.82
N PHE A 172 -5.16 7.28 -5.64
CA PHE A 172 -4.57 6.27 -4.76
C PHE A 172 -4.98 4.86 -5.22
N LEU A 173 -4.03 3.94 -5.13
CA LEU A 173 -4.18 2.49 -5.30
C LEU A 173 -3.23 1.83 -4.29
N PRO A 174 -3.63 1.76 -3.01
CA PRO A 174 -3.06 0.79 -2.09
C PRO A 174 -3.19 -0.63 -2.65
N ALA A 175 -2.11 -1.40 -2.52
CA ALA A 175 -2.04 -2.79 -2.89
C ALA A 175 -1.29 -3.60 -1.82
N PHE A 176 -1.84 -4.75 -1.46
CA PHE A 176 -1.17 -5.82 -0.73
C PHE A 176 -1.21 -7.06 -1.59
N TRP A 177 -0.05 -7.53 -2.02
CA TRP A 177 0.06 -8.49 -3.10
C TRP A 177 1.33 -9.33 -2.98
N MET A 178 1.43 -10.38 -3.78
CA MET A 178 2.53 -11.33 -3.75
C MET A 178 3.09 -11.54 -5.15
N MET A 179 4.43 -11.60 -5.20
CA MET A 179 5.20 -11.95 -6.37
C MET A 179 6.07 -13.18 -6.08
N PRO A 180 6.42 -13.97 -7.11
CA PRO A 180 7.39 -15.04 -6.94
C PRO A 180 8.76 -14.46 -6.56
N GLN A 181 9.47 -15.18 -5.69
CA GLN A 181 10.80 -14.78 -5.23
C GLN A 181 11.78 -14.51 -6.40
N GLU A 182 11.70 -15.35 -7.44
CA GLU A 182 12.48 -15.25 -8.66
C GLU A 182 11.50 -15.19 -9.86
N GLU A 183 11.17 -13.99 -10.36
CA GLU A 183 10.24 -13.83 -11.49
C GLU A 183 10.61 -14.71 -12.69
N GLN A 184 11.89 -14.76 -13.05
CA GLN A 184 12.37 -15.55 -14.19
C GLN A 184 12.22 -17.07 -14.04
N PHE A 185 11.94 -17.58 -12.83
CA PHE A 185 11.93 -19.03 -12.60
C PHE A 185 10.81 -19.74 -13.38
N TYR A 186 9.67 -19.08 -13.55
CA TYR A 186 8.53 -19.58 -14.33
C TYR A 186 8.34 -18.81 -15.66
N GLY A 187 9.26 -17.90 -16.00
CA GLY A 187 9.17 -16.95 -17.13
C GLY A 187 8.73 -15.56 -16.67
N GLN A 188 9.04 -14.50 -17.43
CA GLN A 188 8.65 -13.12 -17.06
C GLN A 188 7.15 -13.00 -16.81
N TRP A 189 6.74 -12.04 -15.98
CA TRP A 189 5.35 -11.62 -15.87
C TRP A 189 4.69 -11.54 -17.27
N PRO A 190 3.48 -12.10 -17.44
CA PRO A 190 2.59 -12.69 -16.42
C PRO A 190 2.82 -14.18 -16.13
N CYS A 191 3.74 -14.88 -16.82
CA CYS A 191 3.98 -16.31 -16.62
C CYS A 191 4.42 -16.64 -15.19
N CYS A 192 5.12 -15.70 -14.55
CA CYS A 192 5.60 -15.87 -13.19
C CYS A 192 4.49 -15.99 -12.15
N GLY A 193 3.29 -15.49 -12.48
CA GLY A 193 2.19 -15.34 -11.56
C GLY A 193 2.29 -14.08 -10.69
N GLU A 194 1.14 -13.58 -10.28
CA GLU A 194 0.96 -12.46 -9.34
C GLU A 194 -0.35 -12.69 -8.58
N ILE A 195 -0.33 -12.51 -7.26
CA ILE A 195 -1.51 -12.67 -6.41
C ILE A 195 -1.77 -11.36 -5.68
N ASP A 196 -2.77 -10.61 -6.13
CA ASP A 196 -3.26 -9.41 -5.48
C ASP A 196 -4.24 -9.80 -4.39
N ILE A 197 -3.83 -9.70 -3.13
CA ILE A 197 -4.66 -10.03 -1.96
C ILE A 197 -5.68 -8.90 -1.72
N MET A 198 -5.22 -7.65 -1.87
CA MET A 198 -6.05 -6.47 -1.79
C MET A 198 -5.55 -5.42 -2.77
N GLU A 199 -6.46 -4.94 -3.62
CA GLU A 199 -6.38 -3.62 -4.25
C GLU A 199 -7.68 -2.86 -3.95
N VAL A 200 -7.56 -1.59 -3.56
CA VAL A 200 -8.70 -0.68 -3.37
C VAL A 200 -8.40 0.63 -4.08
N LEU A 201 -9.34 1.11 -4.90
CA LEU A 201 -9.19 2.40 -5.56
C LEU A 201 -9.55 3.53 -4.59
N GLY A 202 -8.68 4.52 -4.44
CA GLY A 202 -8.87 5.63 -3.50
C GLY A 202 -10.07 6.53 -3.81
N ASN A 203 -10.63 6.47 -5.02
CA ASN A 203 -11.90 7.13 -5.39
C ASN A 203 -13.13 6.21 -5.34
N GLN A 204 -12.94 4.95 -4.93
CA GLN A 204 -13.98 3.94 -4.77
C GLN A 204 -13.62 3.01 -3.61
N THR A 205 -13.47 3.62 -2.43
CA THR A 205 -12.95 2.98 -1.21
C THR A 205 -13.96 2.07 -0.52
N ASP A 206 -15.10 1.77 -1.15
CA ASP A 206 -16.09 0.78 -0.71
C ASP A 206 -15.94 -0.56 -1.45
N THR A 207 -14.97 -0.65 -2.39
CA THR A 207 -14.81 -1.76 -3.32
C THR A 207 -13.39 -2.32 -3.25
N LEU A 208 -13.30 -3.62 -2.94
CA LEU A 208 -12.09 -4.43 -2.86
C LEU A 208 -11.97 -5.31 -4.09
N TYR A 209 -10.75 -5.41 -4.63
CA TYR A 209 -10.38 -6.35 -5.67
C TYR A 209 -9.34 -7.33 -5.15
N GLY A 210 -9.52 -8.61 -5.48
CA GLY A 210 -8.49 -9.63 -5.35
C GLY A 210 -8.29 -10.31 -6.69
N THR A 211 -7.05 -10.41 -7.15
CA THR A 211 -6.75 -10.80 -8.53
C THR A 211 -5.62 -11.84 -8.56
N LEU A 212 -5.75 -12.81 -9.45
CA LEU A 212 -4.65 -13.71 -9.82
C LEU A 212 -4.30 -13.43 -11.29
N HIS A 213 -3.08 -12.97 -11.57
CA HIS A 213 -2.55 -12.84 -12.93
C HIS A 213 -1.69 -14.07 -13.26
N TYR A 214 -1.83 -14.61 -14.48
CA TYR A 214 -1.12 -15.83 -14.88
C TYR A 214 -1.06 -16.01 -16.40
N GLY A 215 -0.08 -16.82 -16.83
CA GLY A 215 -0.02 -17.47 -18.13
C GLY A 215 0.33 -16.58 -19.33
N GLU A 216 0.82 -17.20 -20.42
CA GLU A 216 1.03 -16.56 -21.72
C GLU A 216 0.18 -17.29 -22.78
N PRO A 217 -0.81 -16.62 -23.41
CA PRO A 217 -1.16 -15.21 -23.27
C PRO A 217 -1.74 -14.86 -21.90
N HIS A 218 -1.53 -13.61 -21.47
CA HIS A 218 -2.01 -13.09 -20.18
C HIS A 218 -3.49 -13.41 -19.92
N LYS A 219 -3.75 -13.98 -18.75
CA LYS A 219 -5.08 -14.13 -18.15
C LYS A 219 -5.09 -13.61 -16.73
N GLN A 220 -6.29 -13.27 -16.27
CA GLN A 220 -6.52 -12.95 -14.87
C GLN A 220 -7.86 -13.52 -14.39
N ASN A 221 -7.89 -13.89 -13.11
CA ASN A 221 -9.09 -14.28 -12.38
C ASN A 221 -9.30 -13.24 -11.29
N GLN A 222 -10.41 -12.51 -11.34
CA GLN A 222 -10.65 -11.37 -10.44
C GLN A 222 -11.95 -11.55 -9.65
N GLY A 223 -11.84 -11.41 -8.34
CA GLY A 223 -12.95 -11.25 -7.42
C GLY A 223 -13.19 -9.79 -7.08
N THR A 224 -14.44 -9.44 -6.82
CA THR A 224 -14.80 -8.11 -6.31
C THR A 224 -15.66 -8.28 -5.07
N TYR A 225 -15.33 -7.55 -4.01
CA TYR A 225 -16.13 -7.45 -2.81
C TYR A 225 -16.50 -6.00 -2.58
N LYS A 226 -17.77 -5.76 -2.29
CA LYS A 226 -18.29 -4.42 -2.02
C LYS A 226 -18.89 -4.39 -0.62
N LEU A 227 -18.46 -3.42 0.19
CA LEU A 227 -19.06 -3.19 1.50
C LEU A 227 -20.54 -2.82 1.35
N GLU A 228 -21.38 -3.35 2.25
CA GLU A 228 -22.80 -2.97 2.29
C GLU A 228 -22.97 -1.50 2.71
N SER A 229 -22.06 -1.01 3.54
CA SER A 229 -21.99 0.38 4.03
C SER A 229 -20.58 0.72 4.48
N GLY A 230 -20.24 2.02 4.48
CA GLY A 230 -18.94 2.50 4.95
C GLY A 230 -17.85 2.41 3.88
N SER A 231 -16.60 2.46 4.33
CA SER A 231 -15.44 2.45 3.45
C SER A 231 -14.21 1.83 4.13
N PHE A 232 -13.38 1.14 3.34
CA PHE A 232 -12.05 0.64 3.74
C PHE A 232 -11.08 1.75 4.19
N ALA A 233 -11.44 3.03 4.01
CA ALA A 233 -10.65 4.17 4.47
C ALA A 233 -11.05 4.68 5.87
N GLU A 234 -12.18 4.23 6.40
CA GLU A 234 -12.70 4.70 7.70
C GLU A 234 -12.15 3.86 8.86
N GLU A 235 -11.97 2.56 8.66
CA GLU A 235 -11.48 1.63 9.66
C GLU A 235 -10.49 0.63 9.07
N TYR A 236 -9.82 -0.13 9.94
CA TYR A 236 -8.94 -1.20 9.50
C TYR A 236 -9.73 -2.46 9.24
N HIS A 237 -9.40 -3.14 8.14
CA HIS A 237 -9.97 -4.42 7.74
C HIS A 237 -8.87 -5.46 7.59
N VAL A 238 -9.23 -6.73 7.77
CA VAL A 238 -8.31 -7.86 7.55
C VAL A 238 -8.51 -8.39 6.14
N PHE A 239 -7.50 -8.20 5.30
CA PHE A 239 -7.47 -8.74 3.94
C PHE A 239 -6.60 -9.99 3.93
N ALA A 240 -7.11 -11.08 3.36
CA ALA A 240 -6.40 -12.34 3.40
C ALA A 240 -6.62 -13.20 2.16
N ILE A 241 -5.66 -14.10 1.92
CA ILE A 241 -5.87 -15.29 1.10
C ILE A 241 -5.64 -16.55 1.92
N GLU A 242 -6.35 -17.61 1.55
CA GLU A 242 -5.93 -18.98 1.80
C GLU A 242 -5.49 -19.59 0.49
N TRP A 243 -4.24 -20.03 0.45
CA TRP A 243 -3.64 -20.62 -0.73
C TRP A 243 -3.28 -22.08 -0.48
N GLU A 244 -3.88 -22.96 -1.27
CA GLU A 244 -3.67 -24.40 -1.21
C GLU A 244 -3.21 -24.95 -2.57
N PRO A 245 -2.73 -26.20 -2.63
CA PRO A 245 -2.49 -26.86 -3.91
C PRO A 245 -3.77 -26.91 -4.78
N GLY A 246 -3.82 -26.06 -5.80
CA GLY A 246 -4.90 -26.04 -6.79
C GLY A 246 -6.09 -25.15 -6.46
N GLU A 247 -6.07 -24.40 -5.36
CA GLU A 247 -7.09 -23.38 -5.07
C GLU A 247 -6.49 -22.18 -4.34
N ILE A 248 -6.99 -20.98 -4.66
CA ILE A 248 -6.76 -19.77 -3.87
C ILE A 248 -8.14 -19.19 -3.52
N ARG A 249 -8.33 -18.80 -2.27
CA ARG A 249 -9.56 -18.21 -1.73
C ARG A 249 -9.22 -16.85 -1.10
N TRP A 250 -9.99 -15.82 -1.40
CA TRP A 250 -9.81 -14.46 -0.86
C TRP A 250 -10.88 -14.14 0.17
N TYR A 251 -10.46 -13.41 1.20
CA TYR A 251 -11.27 -13.06 2.37
C TYR A 251 -11.14 -11.56 2.70
N CYS A 252 -12.24 -10.98 3.17
CA CYS A 252 -12.28 -9.69 3.84
C CYS A 252 -12.96 -9.88 5.20
N ASP A 253 -12.29 -9.52 6.28
CA ASP A 253 -12.79 -9.67 7.66
C ASP A 253 -13.30 -11.09 7.98
N GLY A 254 -12.56 -12.09 7.49
CA GLY A 254 -12.90 -13.51 7.64
C GLY A 254 -14.03 -14.01 6.72
N GLN A 255 -14.70 -13.14 5.96
CA GLN A 255 -15.69 -13.53 4.96
C GLN A 255 -15.01 -13.85 3.63
N GLN A 256 -15.11 -15.09 3.17
CA GLN A 256 -14.71 -15.46 1.81
C GLN A 256 -15.61 -14.74 0.79
N TYR A 257 -15.00 -14.04 -0.16
CA TYR A 257 -15.73 -13.37 -1.24
C TYR A 257 -15.38 -13.89 -2.64
N TYR A 258 -14.24 -14.55 -2.78
CA TYR A 258 -13.78 -15.07 -4.07
C TYR A 258 -12.93 -16.33 -3.90
N SER A 259 -12.93 -17.16 -4.94
CA SER A 259 -12.05 -18.31 -5.05
C SER A 259 -11.80 -18.63 -6.51
N THR A 260 -10.61 -19.14 -6.82
CA THR A 260 -10.32 -19.73 -8.13
C THR A 260 -9.48 -20.99 -7.98
N ASN A 261 -9.68 -21.92 -8.91
CA ASN A 261 -8.98 -23.19 -9.05
C ASN A 261 -8.62 -23.50 -10.52
N ASP A 262 -8.75 -22.50 -11.40
CA ASP A 262 -8.49 -22.63 -12.83
C ASP A 262 -7.46 -21.58 -13.27
N TRP A 263 -6.22 -22.03 -13.45
CA TRP A 263 -5.14 -21.26 -14.03
C TRP A 263 -4.15 -22.19 -14.72
N PHE A 264 -3.28 -21.62 -15.55
CA PHE A 264 -2.20 -22.34 -16.22
C PHE A 264 -0.89 -21.57 -16.09
N THR A 265 0.21 -22.29 -16.34
CA THR A 265 1.56 -21.74 -16.45
C THR A 265 2.04 -21.89 -17.87
#